data_AF-A0AAW9IAH8-F1
#
_entry.id   AF-A0AAW9IAH8-F1
#
_cell.length_a   1.000
_cell.length_b   1.000
_cell.length_c   1.000
_cell.angle_alpha   90.00
_cell.angle_beta   90.00
_cell.angle_gamma   90.00
#
_symmetry.space_group_name_H-M   'P 1'
#
loop_
_entity.id
_entity.type
_entity.pdbx_description
1 polymer ?
#
loop_
_entity_poly.entity_id
_entity_poly.type
_entity_poly.pdbx_seq_one_letter_code
_entity_poly.pdbx_strand_id
1 'polypeptide(L)'
;MNSSLYQSFKVMESNQQTTMTSLEVVELINRFRLEEGNETVKRHDVLLRDIRNELKILEQVGITNDHNFVEVNYIDAKGEERPCYQMNKAGIMQMLNKE
;
A
#
# COMPACT_ATOMS: atom_id res chain seq x y z
N MET A 1 -20.82 -5.73 20.09
CA MET A 1 -20.67 -4.88 18.89
C MET A 1 -19.49 -5.42 18.12
N ASN A 2 -19.72 -6.13 17.01
CA ASN A 2 -18.61 -6.58 16.15
C ASN A 2 -18.04 -5.34 15.47
N SER A 3 -16.87 -4.90 15.92
CA SER A 3 -16.16 -3.75 15.37
C SER A 3 -16.02 -3.86 13.86
N SER A 4 -16.14 -2.75 13.13
CA SER A 4 -15.87 -2.71 11.69
C SER A 4 -14.46 -3.23 11.37
N LEU A 5 -13.53 -3.12 12.33
CA LEU A 5 -12.19 -3.72 12.29
C LEU A 5 -12.23 -5.23 12.07
N TYR A 6 -13.07 -5.96 12.83
CA TYR A 6 -13.18 -7.42 12.69
C TYR A 6 -13.75 -7.80 11.32
N GLN A 7 -14.66 -7.00 10.78
CA GLN A 7 -15.19 -7.24 9.44
C GLN A 7 -14.15 -6.95 8.37
N SER A 8 -13.36 -5.88 8.49
CA SER A 8 -12.24 -5.59 7.59
C SER A 8 -11.17 -6.69 7.63
N PHE A 9 -10.81 -7.19 8.82
CA PHE A 9 -9.88 -8.31 8.96
C PHE A 9 -10.45 -9.62 8.39
N LYS A 10 -11.74 -9.91 8.62
CA LYS A 10 -12.39 -11.13 8.11
C LYS A 10 -12.56 -11.13 6.59
N VAL A 11 -12.73 -9.96 5.97
CA VAL A 11 -12.71 -9.82 4.50
C VAL A 11 -11.32 -10.19 3.94
N MET A 12 -10.24 -9.87 4.65
CA MET A 12 -8.87 -10.25 4.29
C MET A 12 -8.54 -11.74 4.46
N GLU A 13 -9.36 -12.52 5.17
CA GLU A 13 -9.17 -13.97 5.39
C GLU A 13 -9.83 -14.85 4.32
N SER A 14 -10.60 -14.28 3.39
CA SER A 14 -11.18 -15.05 2.29
C SER A 14 -10.13 -15.33 1.20
N ASN A 15 -10.15 -16.53 0.62
CA ASN A 15 -9.19 -17.07 -0.38
C ASN A 15 -9.08 -16.28 -1.72
N GLN A 16 -9.44 -15.01 -1.75
CA GLN A 16 -9.08 -14.09 -2.82
C GLN A 16 -7.78 -13.39 -2.39
N GLN A 17 -6.76 -13.42 -3.25
CA GLN A 17 -5.51 -12.68 -3.05
C GLN A 17 -5.87 -11.20 -2.89
N THR A 18 -6.06 -10.76 -1.64
CA THR A 18 -6.55 -9.41 -1.37
C THR A 18 -5.40 -8.46 -1.66
N THR A 19 -5.53 -7.70 -2.73
CA THR A 19 -4.56 -6.69 -3.14
C THR A 19 -5.12 -5.30 -2.88
N MET A 20 -4.25 -4.34 -2.58
CA MET A 20 -4.60 -2.92 -2.50
C MET A 20 -3.70 -2.13 -3.44
N THR A 21 -4.24 -1.08 -4.02
CA THR A 21 -3.47 -0.09 -4.76
C THR A 21 -2.64 0.77 -3.81
N SER A 22 -1.54 1.33 -4.28
CA SER A 22 -0.72 2.26 -3.49
C SER A 22 -1.50 3.51 -3.04
N LEU A 23 -2.59 3.88 -3.72
CA LEU A 23 -3.52 4.90 -3.25
C LEU A 23 -4.25 4.45 -1.98
N GLU A 24 -4.85 3.26 -1.99
CA GLU A 24 -5.54 2.72 -0.82
C GLU A 24 -4.57 2.47 0.35
N VAL A 25 -3.32 2.07 0.05
CA VAL A 25 -2.28 1.89 1.08
C VAL A 25 -1.87 3.22 1.72
N VAL A 26 -1.71 4.31 0.95
CA VAL A 26 -1.34 5.60 1.55
C VAL A 26 -2.47 6.16 2.42
N GLU A 27 -3.72 5.95 2.03
CA GLU A 27 -4.88 6.29 2.86
C GLU A 27 -4.92 5.48 4.14
N LEU A 28 -4.62 4.18 4.07
CA LEU A 28 -4.54 3.30 5.23
C LEU A 28 -3.45 3.77 6.21
N ILE A 29 -2.26 4.11 5.72
CA ILE A 29 -1.16 4.66 6.52
C ILE A 29 -1.60 5.92 7.26
N ASN A 30 -2.20 6.87 6.53
CA ASN A 30 -2.63 8.14 7.11
C ASN A 30 -3.74 7.95 8.15
N ARG A 31 -4.63 6.97 7.96
CA ARG A 31 -5.65 6.63 8.95
C ARG A 31 -5.04 6.10 10.24
N PHE A 32 -4.09 5.17 10.15
CA PHE A 32 -3.40 4.64 11.34
C PHE A 32 -2.66 5.74 12.10
N ARG A 33 -1.94 6.62 11.39
CA ARG A 33 -1.27 7.77 12.02
C ARG A 33 -2.24 8.66 12.77
N LEU A 34 -3.38 8.99 12.17
CA LEU A 34 -4.40 9.80 12.83
C LEU A 34 -4.96 9.12 14.09
N GLU A 35 -5.22 7.80 14.02
CA GLU A 35 -5.69 7.01 15.18
C GLU A 35 -4.65 6.98 16.32
N GLU A 36 -3.37 7.02 15.99
CA GLU A 36 -2.25 7.10 16.95
C GLU A 36 -1.93 8.54 17.42
N GLY A 37 -2.69 9.54 16.96
CA GLY A 37 -2.49 10.96 17.30
C GLY A 37 -1.36 11.65 16.52
N ASN A 38 -0.88 11.05 15.43
CA ASN A 38 0.07 11.64 14.51
C ASN A 38 -0.66 12.27 13.31
N GLU A 39 -0.64 13.61 13.23
CA GLU A 39 -1.30 14.37 12.16
C GLU A 39 -0.47 14.48 10.86
N THR A 40 0.70 13.84 10.81
CA THR A 40 1.58 13.89 9.63
C THR A 40 1.00 13.09 8.47
N VAL A 41 0.56 13.79 7.42
CA VAL A 41 0.03 13.17 6.21
C VAL A 41 1.15 12.76 5.26
N LYS A 42 1.22 11.46 4.94
CA LYS A 42 2.01 10.95 3.82
C LYS A 42 1.25 11.15 2.51
N ARG A 43 1.91 11.78 1.55
CA ARG A 43 1.37 11.95 0.20
C ARG A 43 1.64 10.71 -0.66
N HIS A 44 0.80 10.47 -1.66
CA HIS A 44 0.94 9.33 -2.57
C HIS A 44 2.26 9.35 -3.36
N ASP A 45 2.73 10.51 -3.82
CA ASP A 45 4.02 10.66 -4.52
C ASP A 45 5.20 10.23 -3.64
N VAL A 46 5.12 10.48 -2.34
CA VAL A 46 6.12 10.04 -1.35
C VAL A 46 6.08 8.52 -1.19
N LEU A 47 4.88 7.92 -1.08
CA LEU A 47 4.77 6.46 -1.01
C LEU A 47 5.31 5.79 -2.29
N LEU A 48 5.02 6.32 -3.48
CA LEU A 48 5.56 5.81 -4.74
C LEU A 48 7.08 5.87 -4.79
N ARG A 49 7.67 6.96 -4.28
CA ARG A 49 9.14 7.08 -4.13
C ARG A 49 9.68 5.98 -3.22
N ASP A 50 9.03 5.75 -2.08
CA ASP A 50 9.48 4.76 -1.10
C ASP A 50 9.37 3.32 -1.65
N ILE A 51 8.28 2.99 -2.37
CA ILE A 51 8.14 1.71 -3.09
C ILE A 51 9.28 1.52 -4.11
N ARG A 52 9.56 2.54 -4.93
CA ARG A 52 10.64 2.45 -5.94
C ARG A 52 12.01 2.28 -5.31
N ASN A 53 12.26 2.92 -4.18
CA ASN A 53 13.49 2.74 -3.43
C ASN A 53 13.60 1.32 -2.88
N GLU A 54 12.49 0.75 -2.39
CA GLU A 54 12.47 -0.63 -1.92
C GLU A 54 12.76 -1.63 -3.03
N LEU A 55 12.15 -1.47 -4.20
CA LEU A 55 12.40 -2.32 -5.36
C LEU A 55 13.89 -2.30 -5.76
N LYS A 56 14.52 -1.12 -5.73
CA LYS A 56 15.96 -0.98 -5.99
C LYS A 56 16.82 -1.69 -4.94
N ILE A 57 16.44 -1.61 -3.66
CA ILE A 57 17.16 -2.30 -2.58
C ILE A 57 17.05 -3.82 -2.78
N LEU A 58 15.85 -4.33 -3.06
CA LEU A 58 15.61 -5.76 -3.32
C LEU A 58 16.45 -6.26 -4.51
N GLU A 59 16.47 -5.51 -5.61
CA GLU A 59 17.29 -5.81 -6.78
C GLU A 59 18.78 -5.85 -6.44
N GLN A 60 19.28 -4.88 -5.67
CA GLN A 60 20.70 -4.82 -5.25
C GLN A 60 21.13 -6.01 -4.39
N VAL A 61 20.22 -6.56 -3.57
CA VAL A 61 20.50 -7.74 -2.74
C VAL A 61 20.16 -9.06 -3.43
N GLY A 62 19.79 -9.02 -4.73
CA GLY A 62 19.48 -10.20 -5.53
C GLY A 62 18.14 -10.87 -5.17
N ILE A 63 17.23 -10.15 -4.51
CA ILE A 63 15.89 -10.63 -4.18
C ILE A 63 14.91 -10.18 -5.26
N THR A 64 14.27 -11.14 -5.93
CA THR A 64 13.17 -10.84 -6.83
C THR A 64 11.95 -10.42 -6.03
N ASN A 65 11.36 -9.29 -6.40
CA ASN A 65 10.04 -8.90 -5.92
C ASN A 65 9.00 -9.88 -6.49
N ASP A 66 8.59 -10.87 -5.68
CA ASP A 66 7.66 -11.97 -6.02
C ASP A 66 6.21 -11.48 -6.26
N HIS A 67 6.04 -10.54 -7.19
CA HIS A 67 4.80 -9.85 -7.47
C HIS A 67 4.17 -9.16 -6.24
N ASN A 68 4.99 -8.78 -5.25
CA ASN A 68 4.52 -8.01 -4.09
C ASN A 68 4.11 -6.59 -4.48
N PHE A 69 4.76 -6.05 -5.51
CA PHE A 69 4.43 -4.77 -6.13
C PHE A 69 4.33 -4.96 -7.64
N VAL A 70 3.16 -4.69 -8.21
CA VAL A 70 2.88 -4.76 -9.65
C VAL A 70 2.53 -3.37 -10.15
N GLU A 71 3.22 -2.86 -11.17
CA GLU A 71 2.90 -1.56 -11.76
C GLU A 71 1.53 -1.58 -12.42
N VAL A 72 0.70 -0.60 -12.08
CA VAL A 72 -0.62 -0.37 -12.65
C VAL A 72 -0.84 1.13 -12.79
N ASN A 73 -1.93 1.54 -13.41
CA ASN A 73 -2.30 2.95 -13.52
C ASN A 73 -3.70 3.20 -12.95
N TYR A 74 -3.98 4.45 -12.59
CA TYR A 74 -5.32 4.93 -12.28
C TYR A 74 -5.62 6.21 -13.05
N ILE A 75 -6.90 6.51 -13.25
CA ILE A 75 -7.35 7.78 -13.82
C ILE A 75 -7.61 8.76 -12.68
N ASP A 76 -6.93 9.90 -12.69
CA ASP A 76 -7.13 10.93 -11.68
C ASP A 76 -8.41 11.76 -11.92
N ALA A 77 -8.71 12.67 -10.98
CA ALA A 77 -9.89 13.53 -11.07
C ALA A 77 -9.88 14.48 -12.30
N LYS A 78 -8.73 14.66 -12.97
CA LYS A 78 -8.59 15.45 -14.19
C LYS A 78 -8.73 14.60 -15.45
N GLY A 79 -8.91 13.29 -15.31
CA GLY A 79 -8.94 12.35 -16.43
C GLY A 79 -7.56 11.93 -16.91
N GLU A 80 -6.49 12.23 -16.16
CA GLU A 80 -5.12 11.88 -16.54
C GLU A 80 -4.73 10.52 -15.97
N GLU A 81 -4.06 9.70 -16.79
CA GLU A 81 -3.50 8.42 -16.35
C GLU A 81 -2.26 8.66 -15.48
N ARG A 82 -2.25 8.06 -14.29
CA ARG A 82 -1.20 8.22 -13.28
C ARG A 82 -0.65 6.87 -12.83
N PRO A 83 0.66 6.76 -12.59
CA PRO A 83 1.27 5.52 -12.13
C PRO A 83 0.86 5.17 -10.69
N CYS A 84 0.72 3.88 -10.44
CA CYS A 84 0.36 3.28 -9.17
C CYS A 84 0.98 1.87 -9.06
N TYR A 85 0.92 1.27 -7.88
CA TYR A 85 1.25 -0.14 -7.70
C TYR A 85 0.06 -0.88 -7.12
N GLN A 86 -0.25 -2.05 -7.65
CA GLN A 86 -1.08 -3.05 -7.00
C GLN A 86 -0.19 -3.91 -6.11
N MET A 87 -0.55 -4.00 -4.84
CA MET A 87 0.27 -4.62 -3.80
C MET A 87 -0.47 -5.77 -3.16
N ASN A 88 0.20 -6.92 -3.02
CA ASN A 88 -0.35 -8.05 -2.26
C ASN A 88 -0.13 -7.83 -0.74
N LYS A 89 -0.68 -8.73 0.08
CA LYS A 89 -0.55 -8.65 1.55
C LYS A 89 0.90 -8.49 2.03
N ALA A 90 1.86 -9.19 1.42
CA ALA A 90 3.27 -9.09 1.82
C ALA A 90 3.85 -7.70 1.48
N GLY A 91 3.58 -7.18 0.29
CA GLY A 91 3.99 -5.84 -0.13
C GLY A 91 3.38 -4.73 0.75
N ILE A 92 2.10 -4.88 1.10
CA ILE A 92 1.41 -3.94 2.02
C ILE A 92 2.10 -3.94 3.38
N MET A 93 2.30 -5.11 3.99
CA MET A 93 2.94 -5.21 5.30
C MET A 93 4.38 -4.68 5.28
N GLN A 94 5.12 -4.90 4.20
CA GLN A 94 6.48 -4.40 4.02
C GLN A 94 6.54 -2.87 4.06
N MET A 95 5.56 -2.19 3.45
CA MET A 95 5.49 -0.72 3.49
C MET A 95 5.00 -0.21 4.85
N LEU A 96 3.98 -0.85 5.44
CA LEU A 96 3.46 -0.45 6.76
C LEU A 96 4.53 -0.54 7.87
N ASN A 97 5.41 -1.55 7.83
CA ASN A 97 6.50 -1.70 8.80
C ASN A 97 7.57 -0.60 8.73
N LYS A 98 7.50 0.31 7.73
CA LYS A 98 8.46 1.40 7.53
C LYS A 98 7.87 2.78 7.85
N GLU A 99 6.62 2.86 8.31
CA GLU A 99 5.90 4.12 8.61
C GLU A 99 5.89 4.51 10.08
#